data_AF-A0A1R4HZK3-F1
#
_entry.id   AF-A0A1R4HZK3-F1
#
_cell.length_a   1.000
_cell.length_b   1.000
_cell.length_c   1.000
_cell.angle_alpha   90.00
_cell.angle_beta   90.00
_cell.angle_gamma   90.00
#
_symmetry.space_group_name_H-M   'P 1'
#
loop_
_entity.id
_entity.type
_entity.pdbx_description
1 polymer ?
#
loop_
_entity_poly.entity_id
_entity_poly.type
_entity_poly.pdbx_seq_one_letter_code
_entity_poly.pdbx_strand_id
1 'polypeptide(L)'
;MLRIVLLLEAIGGAWLVWNVVQGMFAAGDEPIGDRIILLVACVLWWGWILITAWGARRARPGWVRSSAITIHVLLFAAATGILQGLIGPQTVLGLELLVLAFAGFVAALLARPDAPEIPEGE
;
A
#
# COMPACT_ATOMS: atom_id res chain seq x y z
N MET A 1 0.72 15.77 -7.11
CA MET A 1 1.57 14.57 -7.24
C MET A 1 1.04 13.40 -6.42
N LEU A 2 0.92 13.53 -5.10
CA LEU A 2 0.44 12.45 -4.19
C LEU A 2 -0.89 11.82 -4.60
N ARG A 3 -1.88 12.60 -5.05
CA ARG A 3 -3.18 12.09 -5.51
C ARG A 3 -3.06 11.14 -6.72
N ILE A 4 -2.15 11.43 -7.65
CA ILE A 4 -1.93 10.61 -8.85
C ILE A 4 -1.27 9.30 -8.44
N VAL A 5 -0.27 9.37 -7.54
CA VAL A 5 0.40 8.20 -7.00
C VAL A 5 -0.58 7.30 -6.25
N LEU A 6 -1.41 7.87 -5.36
CA LEU A 6 -2.45 7.10 -4.64
C LEU A 6 -3.49 6.47 -5.58
N LEU A 7 -3.81 7.10 -6.71
CA LEU A 7 -4.68 6.50 -7.74
C LEU A 7 -4.00 5.33 -8.46
N LEU A 8 -2.73 5.49 -8.83
CA LEU A 8 -1.94 4.41 -9.43
C LEU A 8 -1.75 3.24 -8.45
N GLU A 9 -1.50 3.53 -7.17
CA GLU A 9 -1.42 2.54 -6.10
C GLU A 9 -2.76 1.85 -5.86
N ALA A 10 -3.89 2.56 -5.96
CA ALA A 10 -5.21 1.94 -5.85
C ALA A 10 -5.46 0.96 -7.02
N ILE A 11 -5.07 1.32 -8.24
CA ILE A 11 -5.20 0.44 -9.42
C ILE A 11 -4.23 -0.74 -9.31
N GLY A 12 -2.96 -0.48 -9.02
CA GLY A 12 -1.94 -1.51 -8.84
C GLY A 12 -2.26 -2.44 -7.66
N GLY A 13 -2.85 -1.90 -6.60
CA GLY A 13 -3.33 -2.69 -5.47
C GLY A 13 -4.53 -3.57 -5.81
N ALA A 14 -5.45 -3.10 -6.64
CA ALA A 14 -6.54 -3.94 -7.14
C ALA A 14 -6.01 -5.09 -8.03
N TRP A 15 -5.02 -4.80 -8.88
CA TRP A 15 -4.31 -5.81 -9.67
C TRP A 15 -3.58 -6.82 -8.77
N LEU A 16 -2.91 -6.35 -7.72
CA LEU A 16 -2.23 -7.22 -6.75
C LEU A 16 -3.23 -8.13 -6.01
N VAL A 17 -4.33 -7.57 -5.50
CA VAL A 17 -5.39 -8.35 -4.84
C VAL A 17 -5.92 -9.42 -5.79
N TRP A 18 -6.14 -9.09 -7.06
CA TRP A 18 -6.54 -10.06 -8.08
C TRP A 18 -5.53 -11.20 -8.23
N ASN A 19 -4.22 -10.90 -8.31
CA ASN A 19 -3.18 -11.92 -8.39
C ASN A 19 -3.09 -12.77 -7.12
N VAL A 20 -3.27 -12.19 -5.94
CA VAL A 20 -3.31 -12.93 -4.67
C VAL A 20 -4.51 -13.87 -4.62
N VAL A 21 -5.68 -13.44 -5.11
CA VAL A 21 -6.87 -14.30 -5.21
C VAL A 21 -6.61 -15.47 -6.17
N GLN A 22 -6.03 -15.21 -7.35
CA GLN A 22 -5.67 -16.28 -8.29
C GLN A 22 -4.64 -17.25 -7.67
N GLY A 23 -3.61 -16.72 -7.01
CA GLY A 23 -2.60 -17.49 -6.30
C GLY A 23 -3.18 -18.36 -5.18
N MET A 24 -4.16 -17.86 -4.43
CA MET A 24 -4.85 -18.61 -3.37
C MET A 24 -5.55 -19.87 -3.93
N PHE A 25 -6.18 -19.77 -5.11
CA PHE A 25 -6.83 -20.90 -5.78
C PHE A 25 -5.82 -21.85 -6.43
N ALA A 26 -4.71 -21.33 -6.95
CA ALA A 26 -3.66 -22.13 -7.57
C ALA A 26 -2.81 -22.91 -6.55
N ALA A 27 -2.57 -22.35 -5.36
CA ALA A 27 -1.69 -22.90 -4.35
C ALA A 27 -2.34 -24.01 -3.50
N GLY A 28 -3.11 -24.92 -4.12
CA GLY A 28 -3.96 -25.96 -3.52
C GLY A 28 -3.36 -26.77 -2.36
N ASP A 29 -2.03 -26.84 -2.30
CA ASP A 29 -1.27 -27.72 -1.43
C ASP A 29 -0.77 -27.02 -0.13
N GLU A 30 -0.87 -25.69 -0.04
CA GLU A 30 -0.38 -24.91 1.11
C GLU A 30 -1.38 -24.87 2.29
N PRO A 31 -0.99 -24.51 3.53
CA PRO A 31 -1.96 -24.32 4.61
C PRO A 31 -3.00 -23.24 4.27
N ILE A 32 -4.29 -23.56 4.38
CA ILE A 32 -5.37 -22.61 4.04
C ILE A 32 -5.34 -21.34 4.90
N GLY A 33 -4.87 -21.46 6.15
CA GLY A 33 -4.72 -20.33 7.07
C GLY A 33 -3.75 -19.26 6.56
N ASP A 34 -2.61 -19.68 6.02
CA ASP A 34 -1.58 -18.77 5.52
C ASP A 34 -2.07 -17.99 4.30
N ARG A 35 -2.80 -18.68 3.41
CA ARG A 35 -3.41 -18.05 2.22
C ARG A 35 -4.49 -17.04 2.58
N ILE A 36 -5.34 -17.36 3.56
CA ILE A 36 -6.38 -16.45 4.07
C ILE A 36 -5.74 -15.23 4.72
N ILE A 37 -4.71 -15.41 5.55
CA ILE A 37 -3.98 -14.30 6.18
C ILE A 37 -3.37 -13.38 5.13
N LEU A 38 -2.73 -13.94 4.10
CA LEU A 38 -2.15 -13.15 3.01
C LEU A 38 -3.23 -12.35 2.27
N LEU A 39 -4.36 -12.97 1.95
CA LEU A 39 -5.48 -12.30 1.28
C LEU A 39 -6.04 -11.17 2.15
N VAL A 40 -6.31 -11.43 3.43
CA VAL A 40 -6.84 -10.43 4.37
C VAL A 40 -5.86 -9.27 4.52
N ALA A 41 -4.57 -9.54 4.70
CA ALA A 41 -3.54 -8.51 4.78
C ALA A 41 -3.49 -7.65 3.50
N CYS A 42 -3.57 -8.28 2.32
CA CYS A 42 -3.58 -7.58 1.04
C CYS A 42 -4.82 -6.69 0.88
N VAL A 43 -6.01 -7.19 1.23
CA VAL A 43 -7.27 -6.42 1.17
C VAL A 43 -7.29 -5.26 2.16
N LEU A 44 -6.79 -5.46 3.39
CA LEU A 44 -6.71 -4.40 4.39
C LEU A 44 -5.74 -3.29 3.95
N TRP A 45 -4.59 -3.67 3.42
CA TRP A 45 -3.62 -2.73 2.85
C TRP A 45 -4.25 -1.92 1.70
N TRP A 46 -4.91 -2.59 0.77
CA TRP A 46 -5.57 -1.92 -0.36
C TRP A 46 -6.70 -0.99 0.11
N GLY A 47 -7.53 -1.44 1.05
CA GLY A 47 -8.59 -0.62 1.65
C GLY A 47 -8.06 0.65 2.31
N TRP A 48 -6.90 0.57 2.96
CA TRP A 48 -6.28 1.72 3.60
C TRP A 48 -5.69 2.72 2.59
N ILE A 49 -5.17 2.25 1.44
CA ILE A 49 -4.82 3.12 0.30
C ILE A 49 -6.05 3.88 -0.19
N LEU A 50 -7.20 3.20 -0.35
CA LEU A 50 -8.45 3.85 -0.76
C LEU A 50 -8.91 4.92 0.23
N ILE A 51 -8.83 4.63 1.54
CA ILE A 51 -9.13 5.60 2.61
C ILE A 51 -8.18 6.81 2.54
N THR A 52 -6.89 6.58 2.30
CA THR A 52 -5.88 7.64 2.19
C THR A 52 -6.11 8.49 0.94
N ALA A 53 -6.45 7.87 -0.20
CA ALA A 53 -6.84 8.53 -1.43
C ALA A 53 -8.11 9.39 -1.26
N TRP A 54 -9.10 8.90 -0.50
CA TRP A 54 -10.28 9.68 -0.15
C TRP A 54 -9.90 10.87 0.75
N GLY A 55 -9.08 10.67 1.79
CA GLY A 55 -8.54 11.76 2.61
C GLY A 55 -7.85 12.85 1.80
N ALA A 56 -7.10 12.45 0.77
CA ALA A 56 -6.43 13.37 -0.14
C ALA A 56 -7.40 14.22 -0.96
N ARG A 57 -8.61 13.71 -1.27
CA ARG A 57 -9.67 14.47 -1.94
C ARG A 57 -10.36 15.48 -1.02
N ARG A 58 -10.42 15.22 0.30
CA ARG A 58 -11.04 16.10 1.31
C ARG A 58 -10.10 17.16 1.91
N ALA A 59 -8.97 17.45 1.26
CA ALA A 59 -8.00 18.48 1.68
C ALA A 59 -7.50 18.34 3.13
N ARG A 60 -7.15 17.11 3.56
CA ARG A 60 -6.45 16.85 4.84
C ARG A 60 -4.96 16.53 4.63
N PRO A 61 -4.12 17.44 4.12
CA PRO A 61 -2.77 17.13 3.62
C PRO A 61 -1.84 16.54 4.69
N GLY A 62 -1.91 17.00 5.94
CA GLY A 62 -1.08 16.48 7.03
C GLY A 62 -1.35 15.02 7.40
N TRP A 63 -2.64 14.63 7.44
CA TRP A 63 -3.05 13.26 7.77
C TRP A 63 -2.76 12.27 6.63
N VAL A 64 -2.92 12.72 5.39
CA VAL A 64 -2.69 11.87 4.21
C VAL A 64 -1.22 11.49 4.10
N ARG A 65 -0.30 12.42 4.37
CA ARG A 65 1.14 12.15 4.33
C ARG A 65 1.56 11.14 5.39
N SER A 66 1.16 11.34 6.65
CA SER A 66 1.51 10.40 7.72
C SER A 66 0.88 9.02 7.51
N SER A 67 -0.38 8.97 7.07
CA SER A 67 -1.05 7.71 6.70
C SER A 67 -0.34 6.98 5.56
N ALA A 68 0.06 7.70 4.51
CA ALA A 68 0.79 7.15 3.39
C ALA A 68 2.18 6.62 3.82
N ILE A 69 2.92 7.33 4.67
CA ILE A 69 4.21 6.84 5.17
C ILE A 69 4.03 5.53 5.94
N THR A 70 3.07 5.49 6.88
CA THR A 70 2.79 4.30 7.68
C THR A 70 2.50 3.08 6.81
N ILE A 71 1.66 3.23 5.78
CA ILE A 71 1.28 2.08 4.97
C ILE A 71 2.45 1.50 4.17
N HIS A 72 3.33 2.36 3.65
CA HIS A 72 4.49 1.90 2.89
C HIS A 72 5.51 1.22 3.81
N VAL A 73 5.66 1.67 5.06
CA VAL A 73 6.50 0.97 6.06
C VAL A 73 5.96 -0.42 6.38
N LEU A 74 4.63 -0.56 6.54
CA LEU A 74 4.02 -1.89 6.73
C LEU A 74 4.22 -2.79 5.51
N LEU A 75 4.13 -2.22 4.30
CA LEU A 75 4.35 -2.94 3.06
C LEU A 75 5.82 -3.40 2.91
N PHE A 76 6.77 -2.57 3.34
CA PHE A 76 8.18 -2.96 3.46
C PHE A 76 8.37 -4.15 4.39
N ALA A 77 7.73 -4.15 5.56
CA ALA A 77 7.82 -5.25 6.51
C ALA A 77 7.26 -6.56 5.91
N ALA A 78 6.11 -6.49 5.23
CA ALA A 78 5.52 -7.62 4.55
C ALA A 78 6.41 -8.15 3.41
N ALA A 79 6.91 -7.27 2.54
CA ALA A 79 7.83 -7.61 1.46
C ALA A 79 9.09 -8.30 2.00
N THR A 80 9.66 -7.76 3.08
CA THR A 80 10.84 -8.33 3.74
C THR A 80 10.53 -9.71 4.32
N GLY A 81 9.36 -9.89 4.96
CA GLY A 81 8.92 -11.19 5.46
C GLY A 81 8.82 -12.25 4.35
N ILE A 82 8.30 -11.90 3.19
CA ILE A 82 8.25 -12.80 2.02
C ILE A 82 9.67 -13.10 1.51
N LEU A 83 10.53 -12.08 1.36
CA LEU A 83 11.90 -12.25 0.86
C LEU A 83 12.80 -13.05 1.82
N GLN A 84 12.50 -13.03 3.11
CA GLN A 84 13.15 -13.86 4.13
C GLN A 84 12.59 -15.29 4.19
N GLY A 85 11.56 -15.61 3.40
CA GLY A 85 10.89 -16.90 3.42
C GLY A 85 9.99 -17.12 4.66
N LEU A 86 9.69 -16.06 5.42
CA LEU A 86 8.79 -16.10 6.57
C LEU A 86 7.31 -16.16 6.14
N ILE A 87 7.01 -15.70 4.93
CA ILE A 87 5.64 -15.59 4.37
C ILE A 87 5.64 -16.23 2.97
N GLY A 88 5.82 -17.55 2.94
CA GLY A 88 5.82 -18.36 1.70
C GLY A 88 7.04 -18.17 0.79
N PRO A 89 7.19 -18.99 -0.27
CA PRO A 89 8.36 -18.99 -1.14
C PRO A 89 8.32 -17.95 -2.27
N GLN A 90 7.39 -16.98 -2.22
CA GLN A 90 7.02 -16.18 -3.38
C GLN A 90 7.92 -14.95 -3.57
N THR A 91 9.19 -15.18 -3.90
CA THR A 91 10.21 -14.12 -4.02
C THR A 91 9.82 -13.01 -5.00
N VAL A 92 9.16 -13.36 -6.12
CA VAL A 92 8.71 -12.38 -7.12
C VAL A 92 7.70 -11.41 -6.50
N LEU A 93 6.70 -11.92 -5.79
CA LEU A 93 5.71 -11.12 -5.06
C LEU A 93 6.39 -10.22 -4.01
N GLY A 94 7.38 -10.76 -3.29
CA GLY A 94 8.17 -9.99 -2.33
C GLY A 94 8.90 -8.80 -2.97
N LEU A 95 9.50 -8.99 -4.15
CA LEU A 95 10.16 -7.92 -4.90
C LEU A 95 9.18 -6.88 -5.44
N GLU A 96 8.04 -7.31 -5.99
CA GLU A 96 6.99 -6.41 -6.48
C GLU A 96 6.46 -5.51 -5.35
N LEU A 97 6.18 -6.10 -4.18
CA LEU A 97 5.76 -5.37 -2.99
C LEU A 97 6.83 -4.40 -2.51
N LEU A 98 8.11 -4.79 -2.55
CA LEU A 98 9.22 -3.93 -2.16
C LEU A 98 9.33 -2.69 -3.05
N VAL A 99 9.24 -2.87 -4.38
CA VAL A 99 9.28 -1.77 -5.36
C VAL A 99 8.10 -0.82 -5.14
N LEU A 100 6.89 -1.37 -4.96
CA LEU A 100 5.70 -0.58 -4.67
C LEU A 100 5.83 0.20 -3.35
N ALA A 101 6.32 -0.47 -2.31
CA ALA A 101 6.57 0.11 -0.99
C ALA A 101 7.53 1.32 -1.08
N PHE A 102 8.64 1.15 -1.80
CA PHE A 102 9.63 2.20 -1.97
C PHE A 102 9.10 3.38 -2.79
N ALA A 103 8.45 3.12 -3.91
CA ALA A 103 7.94 4.17 -4.80
C ALA A 103 6.94 5.07 -4.07
N GLY A 104 5.97 4.48 -3.38
CA GLY A 104 4.96 5.23 -2.64
C GLY A 104 5.49 5.92 -1.38
N PHE A 105 6.48 5.33 -0.70
CA PHE A 105 7.18 5.99 0.40
C PHE A 105 7.91 7.26 -0.06
N VAL A 106 8.67 7.17 -1.16
CA VAL A 106 9.37 8.33 -1.74
C VAL A 106 8.37 9.38 -2.20
N ALA A 107 7.28 8.98 -2.85
CA ALA A 107 6.22 9.91 -3.23
C ALA A 107 5.57 10.62 -2.04
N ALA A 108 5.35 9.91 -0.92
CA ALA A 108 4.81 10.48 0.31
C ALA A 108 5.79 11.44 0.99
N LEU A 109 7.10 11.16 0.93
CA LEU A 109 8.14 12.07 1.43
C LEU A 109 8.22 13.37 0.61
N LEU A 110 8.14 13.25 -0.72
CA LEU A 110 8.23 14.39 -1.65
C LEU A 110 6.93 15.21 -1.72
N ALA A 111 5.81 14.67 -1.25
CA ALA A 111 4.56 15.40 -1.15
C ALA A 111 4.70 16.56 -0.16
N ARG A 112 4.83 17.78 -0.68
CA ARG A 112 4.74 19.01 0.11
C ARG A 112 3.31 19.13 0.64
N PRO A 113 3.09 19.31 1.96
CA PRO A 113 1.79 19.72 2.44
C PRO A 113 1.49 21.08 1.81
N ASP A 114 0.34 21.21 1.16
CA ASP A 114 -0.17 22.52 0.75
C ASP A 114 -0.14 23.40 2.02
N ALA A 115 0.60 24.52 1.96
CA ALA A 115 0.68 25.43 3.09
C ALA A 115 -0.74 25.85 3.46
N PRO A 116 -1.07 25.99 4.77
CA PRO A 116 -2.32 26.65 5.13
C PRO A 116 -2.34 28.00 4.41
N GLU A 117 -3.40 28.29 3.66
CA GLU A 117 -3.68 29.67 3.26
C GLU A 117 -3.81 30.45 4.58
N ILE A 118 -2.76 31.21 4.93
CA ILE A 118 -2.86 32.18 6.00
C ILE A 118 -3.87 33.19 5.49
N PRO A 119 -5.01 33.42 6.17
CA PRO A 119 -5.92 34.48 5.76
C PRO A 119 -5.12 35.79 5.76
N GLU A 120 -4.96 36.42 4.59
CA GLU A 120 -4.41 37.76 4.50
C GLU A 120 -5.42 38.73 5.14
N GLY A 121 -5.23 39.00 6.43
CA GLY A 121 -5.81 40.14 7.13
C GLY A 121 -7.22 39.93 7.70
N GLU A 122 -7.30 39.99 9.04
CA GLU A 122 -8.26 40.84 9.75
C GLU A 122 -7.51 41.63 10.83
#